data_AF-A0A2D8U990-F1
#
_entry.id   AF-A0A2D8U990-F1
#
_cell.length_a   1.000
_cell.length_b   1.000
_cell.length_c   1.000
_cell.angle_alpha   90.00
_cell.angle_beta   90.00
_cell.angle_gamma   90.00
#
_symmetry.space_group_name_H-M   'P 1'
#
loop_
_entity.id
_entity.type
_entity.pdbx_description
1 polymer ?
#
loop_
_entity_poly.entity_id
_entity_poly.type
_entity_poly.pdbx_seq_one_letter_code
_entity_poly.pdbx_strand_id
1 'polypeptide(L)'
;TLLIHSAIVRLTHQVYYKFQQTFKDADSDAPFNIATETIILSLKKTHWSDKTLKNVTETLDVVRSIKKASIRFGITLHVTLVPLPFFWPDEAVTGKALPPYNWPSNFTVSQNGIEEYIRGYIDNLGVNWIDLQYSFTKAKTESIIKLYNEVDGHWNTNGHQVVYQSLVDYFDFYNK
;
A
#
# COMPACT_ATOMS: atom_id res chain seq x y z
N THR A 1 -22.05 17.75 -30.44
CA THR A 1 -23.14 17.23 -29.60
C THR A 1 -23.06 15.72 -29.61
N LEU A 2 -22.43 15.11 -28.61
CA LEU A 2 -22.32 13.65 -28.52
C LEU A 2 -22.52 13.19 -27.07
N LEU A 3 -23.54 12.35 -26.93
CA LEU A 3 -23.78 11.34 -25.89
C LEU A 3 -24.13 11.83 -24.48
N ILE A 4 -25.42 12.16 -24.39
CA ILE A 4 -26.28 11.93 -23.23
C ILE A 4 -26.38 10.41 -22.97
N HIS A 5 -26.39 10.03 -21.70
CA HIS A 5 -26.68 8.71 -21.11
C HIS A 5 -25.50 7.78 -20.81
N SER A 6 -24.83 8.05 -19.69
CA SER A 6 -24.19 6.99 -18.90
C SER A 6 -24.88 6.94 -17.54
N ALA A 7 -25.65 5.87 -17.32
CA ALA A 7 -26.31 5.60 -16.05
C ALA A 7 -25.25 5.17 -15.00
N ILE A 8 -25.21 5.88 -13.87
CA ILE A 8 -24.41 5.46 -12.71
C ILE A 8 -25.20 4.37 -11.99
N VAL A 9 -24.79 3.11 -12.21
CA VAL A 9 -25.36 1.95 -11.52
C VAL A 9 -24.71 1.82 -10.14
N ARG A 10 -25.51 2.02 -9.09
CA ARG A 10 -25.18 1.61 -7.71
C ARG A 10 -24.98 0.09 -7.70
N LEU A 11 -23.78 -0.37 -7.37
CA LEU A 11 -23.54 -1.79 -7.15
C LEU A 11 -24.16 -2.20 -5.81
N THR A 12 -25.22 -3.00 -5.89
CA THR A 12 -25.95 -3.55 -4.75
C THR A 12 -25.22 -4.77 -4.16
N HIS A 13 -25.47 -5.05 -2.89
CA HIS A 13 -24.88 -6.09 -2.02
C HIS A 13 -24.71 -7.50 -2.65
N GLN A 14 -25.47 -7.84 -3.70
CA GLN A 14 -25.33 -9.11 -4.43
C GLN A 14 -24.10 -9.16 -5.35
N VAL A 15 -23.58 -8.02 -5.80
CA VAL A 15 -22.35 -7.97 -6.61
C VAL A 15 -21.11 -8.23 -5.76
N TYR A 16 -21.07 -7.72 -4.52
CA TYR A 16 -20.02 -8.01 -3.54
C TYR A 16 -19.91 -9.53 -3.25
N TYR A 17 -21.04 -10.21 -3.08
CA TYR A 17 -21.08 -11.66 -2.87
C TYR A 17 -20.70 -12.46 -4.12
N LYS A 18 -20.98 -11.94 -5.33
CA LYS A 18 -20.51 -12.54 -6.58
C LYS A 18 -18.99 -12.41 -6.73
N PHE A 19 -18.41 -11.25 -6.40
CA PHE A 19 -16.96 -11.06 -6.41
C PHE A 19 -16.25 -11.98 -5.41
N GLN A 20 -16.82 -12.20 -4.21
CA GLN A 20 -16.29 -13.18 -3.25
C GLN A 20 -16.16 -14.60 -3.83
N GLN A 21 -17.03 -14.98 -4.76
CA GLN A 21 -16.95 -16.26 -5.47
C GLN A 21 -15.98 -16.21 -6.66
N THR A 22 -15.80 -15.05 -7.31
CA THR A 22 -14.85 -14.85 -8.42
C THR A 22 -13.39 -14.88 -7.99
N PHE A 23 -13.08 -14.54 -6.73
CA PHE A 23 -11.69 -14.58 -6.22
C PHE A 23 -11.15 -15.98 -5.93
N LYS A 24 -11.92 -17.06 -6.19
CA LYS A 24 -11.36 -18.41 -6.24
C LYS A 24 -10.62 -18.70 -7.56
N ASP A 25 -10.90 -17.95 -8.63
CA ASP A 25 -10.35 -18.15 -9.98
C ASP A 25 -9.81 -16.84 -10.63
N ALA A 26 -9.57 -15.79 -9.82
CA ALA A 26 -9.28 -14.43 -10.29
C ALA A 26 -7.89 -14.22 -10.95
N ASP A 27 -7.12 -15.28 -11.18
CA ASP A 27 -5.83 -15.22 -11.86
C ASP A 27 -5.91 -15.68 -13.34
N SER A 28 -7.11 -15.78 -13.90
CA SER A 28 -7.31 -16.13 -15.31
C SER A 28 -7.25 -14.89 -16.20
N ASP A 29 -6.11 -14.66 -16.85
CA ASP A 29 -5.85 -13.83 -18.05
C ASP A 29 -6.50 -12.43 -18.16
N ALA A 30 -7.09 -11.90 -17.08
CA ALA A 30 -7.72 -10.59 -17.07
C ALA A 30 -6.62 -9.51 -17.17
N PRO A 31 -6.83 -8.46 -17.99
CA PRO A 31 -5.86 -7.38 -18.11
C PRO A 31 -5.61 -6.73 -16.74
N PHE A 32 -4.34 -6.43 -16.46
CA PHE A 32 -3.89 -5.80 -15.22
C PHE A 32 -4.80 -4.61 -14.84
N ASN A 33 -5.40 -4.70 -13.66
CA ASN A 33 -6.20 -3.63 -13.08
C ASN A 33 -5.63 -3.29 -11.70
N ILE A 34 -4.94 -2.16 -11.61
CA ILE A 34 -4.30 -1.67 -10.38
C ILE A 34 -5.28 -1.53 -9.21
N ALA A 35 -6.56 -1.24 -9.46
CA ALA A 35 -7.57 -1.19 -8.42
C ALA A 35 -7.80 -2.58 -7.81
N THR A 36 -7.94 -3.58 -8.68
CA THR A 36 -8.10 -4.98 -8.25
C THR A 36 -6.85 -5.51 -7.57
N GLU A 37 -5.66 -5.22 -8.10
CA GLU A 37 -4.40 -5.62 -7.49
C GLU A 37 -4.23 -5.01 -6.09
N THR A 38 -4.50 -3.71 -5.93
CA THR A 38 -4.42 -3.04 -4.61
C THR A 38 -5.32 -3.72 -3.58
N ILE A 39 -6.52 -4.15 -3.99
CA ILE A 39 -7.43 -4.91 -3.12
C ILE A 39 -6.89 -6.32 -2.84
N ILE A 40 -6.38 -7.05 -3.84
CA ILE A 40 -5.84 -8.40 -3.64
C ILE A 40 -4.65 -8.38 -2.68
N LEU A 41 -3.73 -7.42 -2.85
CA LEU A 41 -2.56 -7.26 -1.98
C LEU A 41 -2.93 -6.85 -0.55
N SER A 42 -4.11 -6.27 -0.32
CA SER A 42 -4.62 -6.02 1.04
C SER A 42 -4.95 -7.30 1.82
N LEU A 43 -5.23 -8.40 1.11
CA LEU A 43 -5.58 -9.68 1.71
C LEU A 43 -4.33 -10.45 2.14
N LYS A 44 -4.51 -11.41 3.05
CA LYS A 44 -3.43 -12.33 3.46
C LYS A 44 -2.91 -13.11 2.25
N LYS A 45 -1.61 -13.44 2.26
CA LYS A 45 -0.92 -14.18 1.18
C LYS A 45 -1.60 -15.47 0.73
N THR A 46 -2.38 -16.11 1.60
CA THR A 46 -3.15 -17.34 1.29
C THR A 46 -4.27 -17.11 0.29
N HIS A 47 -4.61 -15.85 0.01
CA HIS A 47 -5.60 -15.44 -0.99
C HIS A 47 -4.96 -14.94 -2.29
N TRP A 48 -3.63 -14.89 -2.35
CA TRP A 48 -2.94 -14.46 -3.56
C TRP A 48 -2.78 -15.66 -4.49
N SER A 49 -2.84 -15.38 -5.80
CA SER A 49 -2.46 -16.37 -6.78
C SER A 49 -0.97 -16.70 -6.71
N ASP A 50 -0.58 -17.86 -7.22
CA ASP A 50 0.82 -18.26 -7.31
C ASP A 50 1.64 -17.23 -8.11
N LYS A 51 1.04 -16.65 -9.16
CA LYS A 51 1.65 -15.59 -9.96
C LYS A 51 1.88 -14.31 -9.14
N THR A 52 0.88 -13.86 -8.38
CA THR A 52 0.98 -12.68 -7.51
C THR A 52 2.05 -12.90 -6.44
N LEU A 53 1.99 -14.04 -5.75
CA LEU A 53 2.97 -14.40 -4.73
C LEU A 53 4.38 -14.44 -5.29
N LYS A 54 4.57 -15.08 -6.46
CA LYS A 54 5.86 -15.12 -7.16
C LYS A 54 6.36 -13.71 -7.48
N ASN A 55 5.53 -12.85 -8.08
CA ASN A 55 5.92 -11.48 -8.43
C ASN A 55 6.34 -10.65 -7.20
N VAL A 56 5.56 -10.73 -6.10
CA VAL A 56 5.89 -10.04 -4.85
C VAL A 56 7.22 -10.58 -4.29
N THR A 57 7.41 -11.90 -4.30
CA THR A 57 8.65 -12.53 -3.82
C THR A 57 9.86 -12.12 -4.65
N GLU A 58 9.76 -12.16 -5.97
CA GLU A 58 10.82 -11.74 -6.90
C GLU A 58 11.16 -10.25 -6.73
N THR A 59 10.17 -9.41 -6.45
CA THR A 59 10.39 -8.00 -6.12
C THR A 59 11.18 -7.86 -4.81
N LEU A 60 10.84 -8.63 -3.78
CA LEU A 60 11.55 -8.63 -2.50
C LEU A 60 12.96 -9.21 -2.58
N ASP A 61 13.23 -10.10 -3.53
CA ASP A 61 14.58 -10.61 -3.81
C ASP A 61 15.58 -9.50 -4.21
N VAL A 62 15.10 -8.34 -4.67
CA VAL A 62 15.92 -7.14 -4.86
C VAL A 62 16.46 -6.63 -3.51
N VAL A 63 15.65 -6.62 -2.45
CA VAL A 63 16.07 -6.22 -1.10
C VAL A 63 17.16 -7.14 -0.57
N ARG A 64 17.03 -8.46 -0.78
CA ARG A 64 18.07 -9.44 -0.46
C ARG A 64 19.38 -9.14 -1.19
N SER A 65 19.29 -8.78 -2.46
CA SER A 65 20.45 -8.44 -3.29
C SER A 65 21.15 -7.16 -2.80
N ILE A 66 20.36 -6.13 -2.44
CA ILE A 66 20.87 -4.90 -1.84
C ILE A 66 21.55 -5.22 -0.49
N LYS A 67 20.91 -5.97 0.41
CA LYS A 67 21.50 -6.36 1.71
C LYS A 67 22.85 -7.06 1.53
N LYS A 68 22.96 -8.00 0.60
CA LYS A 68 24.22 -8.70 0.29
C LYS A 68 25.30 -7.73 -0.19
N ALA A 69 24.94 -6.75 -1.01
CA ALA A 69 25.86 -5.71 -1.46
C ALA A 69 26.28 -4.78 -0.32
N SER A 70 25.34 -4.30 0.50
CA SER A 70 25.61 -3.39 1.63
C SER A 70 26.62 -3.99 2.62
N ILE A 71 26.53 -5.29 2.91
CA ILE A 71 27.51 -6.00 3.77
C ILE A 71 28.94 -5.87 3.22
N ARG A 72 29.12 -5.98 1.89
CA ARG A 72 30.45 -5.87 1.26
C ARG A 72 31.07 -4.49 1.41
N PHE A 73 30.24 -3.46 1.57
CA PHE A 73 30.67 -2.08 1.74
C PHE A 73 30.64 -1.61 3.20
N GLY A 74 30.33 -2.50 4.16
CA GLY A 74 30.20 -2.12 5.57
C GLY A 74 29.03 -1.18 5.86
N ILE A 75 27.98 -1.21 5.03
CA ILE A 75 26.78 -0.37 5.17
C ILE A 75 25.65 -1.18 5.80
N THR A 76 24.93 -0.58 6.74
CA THR A 76 23.68 -1.15 7.29
C THR A 76 22.49 -0.73 6.44
N LEU A 77 21.74 -1.71 5.94
CA LEU A 77 20.49 -1.47 5.23
C LEU A 77 19.32 -1.36 6.22
N HIS A 78 18.52 -0.30 6.07
CA HIS A 78 17.24 -0.12 6.72
C HIS A 78 16.15 0.07 5.65
N VAL A 79 14.98 -0.52 5.84
CA VAL A 79 13.87 -0.44 4.88
C VAL A 79 12.70 0.32 5.48
N THR A 80 12.19 1.32 4.77
CA THR A 80 11.01 2.06 5.21
C THR A 80 9.77 1.49 4.54
N LEU A 81 8.75 1.13 5.32
CA LEU A 81 7.46 0.67 4.79
C LEU A 81 6.54 1.87 4.65
N VAL A 82 6.20 2.22 3.40
CA VAL A 82 5.43 3.42 3.07
C VAL A 82 3.92 3.11 3.05
N PRO A 83 3.10 3.82 3.83
CA PRO A 83 1.65 3.66 3.77
C PRO A 83 1.09 4.16 2.43
N LEU A 84 0.05 3.48 1.94
CA LEU A 84 -0.80 3.99 0.87
C LEU A 84 -1.82 4.99 1.43
N PRO A 85 -2.13 6.08 0.70
CA PRO A 85 -3.14 7.06 1.14
C PRO A 85 -4.51 6.40 1.34
N PHE A 86 -4.80 5.33 0.60
CA PHE A 86 -6.08 4.64 0.63
C PHE A 86 -6.37 3.93 1.96
N PHE A 87 -5.41 3.84 2.88
CA PHE A 87 -5.66 3.35 4.23
C PHE A 87 -6.64 4.25 5.00
N TRP A 88 -6.62 5.56 4.75
CA TRP A 88 -7.49 6.53 5.42
C TRP A 88 -8.63 7.02 4.51
N PRO A 89 -9.85 7.22 5.06
CA PRO A 89 -11.01 7.59 4.27
C PRO A 89 -10.92 9.02 3.70
N ASP A 90 -10.18 9.92 4.37
CA ASP A 90 -10.09 11.35 4.06
C ASP A 90 -8.88 11.74 3.20
N GLU A 91 -8.01 10.78 2.87
CA GLU A 91 -6.80 10.99 2.05
C GLU A 91 -7.04 10.61 0.58
N ALA A 92 -6.36 11.33 -0.33
CA ALA A 92 -6.40 11.14 -1.78
C ALA A 92 -7.83 10.96 -2.35
N VAL A 93 -8.79 11.72 -1.81
CA VAL A 93 -10.22 11.55 -2.11
C VAL A 93 -10.51 11.73 -3.60
N THR A 94 -9.87 12.72 -4.21
CA THR A 94 -10.01 12.97 -5.65
C THR A 94 -9.34 11.86 -6.46
N GLY A 95 -8.14 11.43 -6.06
CA GLY A 95 -7.40 10.36 -6.71
C GLY A 95 -8.15 9.02 -6.73
N LYS A 96 -8.84 8.67 -5.64
CA LYS A 96 -9.70 7.47 -5.56
C LYS A 96 -10.81 7.49 -6.61
N ALA A 97 -11.42 8.66 -6.84
CA ALA A 97 -12.55 8.80 -7.74
C ALA A 97 -12.15 8.82 -9.24
N LEU A 98 -10.88 9.05 -9.55
CA LEU A 98 -10.38 9.08 -10.92
C LEU A 98 -10.02 7.68 -11.43
N PRO A 99 -10.00 7.47 -12.76
CA PRO A 99 -9.36 6.30 -13.35
C PRO A 99 -7.89 6.21 -12.90
N PRO A 100 -7.36 5.01 -12.64
CA PRO A 100 -8.00 3.70 -12.86
C PRO A 100 -8.86 3.18 -11.70
N TYR A 101 -8.86 3.84 -10.53
CA TYR A 101 -9.51 3.32 -9.32
C TYR A 101 -11.04 3.40 -9.38
N ASN A 102 -11.59 4.55 -9.78
CA ASN A 102 -13.04 4.80 -9.83
C ASN A 102 -13.78 4.37 -8.54
N TRP A 103 -13.11 4.52 -7.40
CA TRP A 103 -13.63 4.16 -6.08
C TRP A 103 -14.46 5.28 -5.46
N PRO A 104 -15.38 4.95 -4.54
CA PRO A 104 -16.03 5.95 -3.69
C PRO A 104 -15.00 6.81 -2.95
N SER A 105 -15.33 8.09 -2.71
CA SER A 105 -14.48 9.06 -2.01
C SER A 105 -14.00 8.58 -0.64
N ASN A 106 -14.86 7.86 0.08
CA ASN A 106 -14.59 7.31 1.41
C ASN A 106 -14.08 5.86 1.39
N PHE A 107 -13.77 5.31 0.21
CA PHE A 107 -13.28 3.95 0.11
C PHE A 107 -11.92 3.84 0.80
N THR A 108 -11.73 2.76 1.53
CA THR A 108 -10.48 2.46 2.24
C THR A 108 -9.99 1.08 1.89
N VAL A 109 -8.69 0.95 1.70
CA VAL A 109 -8.00 -0.32 1.48
C VAL A 109 -6.83 -0.41 2.45
N SER A 110 -6.80 -1.49 3.23
CA SER A 110 -5.69 -1.78 4.12
C SER A 110 -4.46 -2.26 3.33
N GLN A 111 -3.26 -2.10 3.89
CA GLN A 111 -2.06 -2.75 3.37
C GLN A 111 -1.58 -3.94 4.22
N ASN A 112 -2.34 -4.32 5.25
CA ASN A 112 -1.89 -5.29 6.24
C ASN A 112 -1.46 -6.63 5.61
N GLY A 113 -2.16 -7.08 4.57
CA GLY A 113 -1.83 -8.31 3.86
C GLY A 113 -0.42 -8.32 3.28
N ILE A 114 -0.12 -7.35 2.41
CA ILE A 114 1.19 -7.23 1.79
C ILE A 114 2.27 -6.82 2.80
N GLU A 115 1.97 -5.90 3.73
CA GLU A 115 2.93 -5.47 4.75
C GLU A 115 3.32 -6.60 5.71
N GLU A 116 2.40 -7.47 6.10
CA GLU A 116 2.73 -8.66 6.90
C GLU A 116 3.70 -9.60 6.15
N TYR A 117 3.47 -9.81 4.85
CA TYR A 117 4.37 -10.62 4.02
C TYR A 117 5.75 -9.98 3.87
N ILE A 118 5.80 -8.68 3.57
CA ILE A 118 7.04 -7.91 3.42
C ILE A 118 7.83 -7.91 4.73
N ARG A 119 7.18 -7.64 5.87
CA ARG A 119 7.84 -7.64 7.19
C ARG A 119 8.44 -8.99 7.50
N GLY A 120 7.67 -10.08 7.37
CA GLY A 120 8.20 -11.42 7.60
C GLY A 120 9.38 -11.76 6.70
N TYR A 121 9.37 -11.32 5.43
CA TYR A 121 10.51 -11.51 4.53
C TYR A 121 11.74 -10.71 4.98
N ILE A 122 11.57 -9.43 5.33
CA ILE A 122 12.64 -8.52 5.75
C ILE A 122 13.25 -8.97 7.10
N ASP A 123 12.42 -9.38 8.05
CA ASP A 123 12.85 -9.90 9.36
C ASP A 123 13.71 -11.16 9.19
N ASN A 124 13.29 -12.08 8.31
CA ASN A 124 14.08 -13.28 7.97
C ASN A 124 15.44 -12.95 7.33
N LEU A 125 15.60 -11.79 6.70
CA LEU A 125 16.88 -11.32 6.18
C LEU A 125 17.76 -10.62 7.23
N GLY A 126 17.26 -10.42 8.46
CA GLY A 126 17.95 -9.62 9.48
C GLY A 126 18.18 -8.18 9.03
N VAL A 127 17.16 -7.60 8.36
CA VAL A 127 17.15 -6.20 7.93
C VAL A 127 16.19 -5.44 8.84
N ASN A 128 16.62 -4.29 9.34
CA ASN A 128 15.73 -3.46 10.15
C ASN A 128 14.76 -2.70 9.25
N TRP A 129 13.55 -2.44 9.77
CA TRP A 129 12.56 -1.67 9.05
C TRP A 129 11.86 -0.61 9.90
N ILE A 130 11.26 0.37 9.22
CA ILE A 130 10.62 1.55 9.81
C ILE A 130 9.15 1.54 9.40
N ASP A 131 8.25 1.57 10.40
CA ASP A 131 6.80 1.62 10.22
C ASP A 131 6.30 3.07 10.05
N LEU A 132 6.13 3.52 8.82
CA LEU A 132 5.50 4.82 8.60
C LEU A 132 3.99 4.77 8.80
N GLN A 133 3.31 3.63 8.61
CA GLN A 133 1.86 3.56 8.83
C GLN A 133 1.51 3.89 10.30
N TYR A 134 2.30 3.39 11.26
CA TYR A 134 2.19 3.77 12.66
C TYR A 134 2.35 5.28 12.85
N SER A 135 3.40 5.86 12.26
CA SER A 135 3.72 7.29 12.40
C SER A 135 2.64 8.20 11.82
N PHE A 136 2.14 7.88 10.61
CA PHE A 136 1.04 8.59 9.97
C PHE A 136 -0.26 8.46 10.79
N THR A 137 -0.56 7.26 11.30
CA THR A 137 -1.74 7.03 12.14
C THR A 137 -1.69 7.85 13.44
N LYS A 138 -0.51 7.91 14.08
CA LYS A 138 -0.29 8.74 15.27
C LYS A 138 -0.55 10.22 14.97
N ALA A 139 0.05 10.76 13.91
CA ALA A 139 -0.12 12.16 13.52
C ALA A 139 -1.58 12.52 13.23
N LYS A 140 -2.33 11.64 12.52
CA LYS A 140 -3.76 11.83 12.26
C LYS A 140 -4.66 11.65 13.49
N THR A 141 -4.21 10.93 14.51
CA THR A 141 -4.92 10.80 15.79
C THR A 141 -4.74 12.03 16.65
N GLU A 142 -3.55 12.64 16.62
CA GLU A 142 -3.21 13.83 17.40
C GLU A 142 -3.72 15.12 16.77
N SER A 143 -4.00 15.14 15.46
CA SER A 143 -4.46 16.33 14.75
C SER A 143 -5.30 16.00 13.51
N ILE A 144 -6.28 16.86 13.19
CA ILE A 144 -7.07 16.75 11.95
C ILE A 144 -6.23 17.33 10.80
N ILE A 145 -5.38 16.49 10.21
CA ILE A 145 -4.47 16.84 9.12
C ILE A 145 -4.57 15.84 7.97
N LYS A 146 -4.29 16.35 6.76
CA LYS A 146 -4.03 15.53 5.58
C LYS A 146 -2.55 15.36 5.39
N LEU A 147 -2.12 14.16 5.01
CA LEU A 147 -0.72 13.80 4.84
C LEU A 147 -0.37 13.50 3.37
N TYR A 148 -1.36 13.35 2.51
CA TYR A 148 -1.19 13.13 1.07
C TYR A 148 -1.79 14.27 0.25
N ASN A 149 -1.40 14.31 -1.03
CA ASN A 149 -2.07 15.14 -2.01
C ASN A 149 -3.47 14.56 -2.33
N GLU A 150 -4.39 15.41 -2.78
CA GLU A 150 -5.77 14.98 -3.08
C GLU A 150 -5.88 14.09 -4.31
N VAL A 151 -5.00 14.29 -5.29
CA VAL A 151 -5.13 13.73 -6.64
C VAL A 151 -4.12 12.61 -6.88
N ASP A 152 -2.95 12.68 -6.26
CA ASP A 152 -1.87 11.72 -6.44
C ASP A 152 -1.47 11.08 -5.09
N GLY A 153 -0.83 9.90 -5.19
CA GLY A 153 -0.47 9.12 -4.02
C GLY A 153 0.77 9.62 -3.26
N HIS A 154 1.31 10.79 -3.59
CA HIS A 154 2.48 11.32 -2.89
C HIS A 154 2.07 12.09 -1.62
N TRP A 155 3.03 12.20 -0.72
CA TRP A 155 2.89 12.98 0.50
C TRP A 155 2.79 14.48 0.17
N ASN A 156 2.02 15.20 0.97
CA ASN A 156 2.07 16.66 1.02
C ASN A 156 3.13 17.12 2.04
N THR A 157 3.24 18.42 2.29
CA THR A 157 4.19 18.99 3.25
C THR A 157 4.09 18.37 4.65
N ASN A 158 2.88 18.12 5.16
CA ASN A 158 2.68 17.50 6.47
C ASN A 158 3.15 16.04 6.46
N GLY A 159 2.85 15.29 5.40
CA GLY A 159 3.31 13.91 5.24
C GLY A 159 4.85 13.82 5.21
N HIS A 160 5.51 14.71 4.47
CA HIS A 160 6.97 14.82 4.48
C HIS A 160 7.53 15.16 5.86
N GLN A 161 6.86 16.02 6.63
CA GLN A 161 7.28 16.36 7.99
C GLN A 161 7.18 15.16 8.94
N VAL A 162 6.09 14.38 8.86
CA VAL A 162 5.95 13.14 9.64
C VAL A 162 7.06 12.17 9.29
N VAL A 163 7.33 11.95 8.00
CA VAL A 163 8.42 11.05 7.56
C VAL A 163 9.77 11.51 8.09
N TYR A 164 10.09 12.80 7.96
CA TYR A 164 11.34 13.36 8.48
C TYR A 164 11.49 13.08 9.97
N GLN A 165 10.47 13.37 10.77
CA GLN A 165 10.54 13.16 12.21
C GLN A 165 10.68 11.67 12.57
N SER A 166 9.93 10.79 11.90
CA SER A 166 10.04 9.34 12.08
C SER A 166 11.45 8.82 11.81
N LEU A 167 12.12 9.33 10.77
CA LEU A 167 13.49 8.94 10.44
C LEU A 167 14.49 9.46 11.46
N VAL A 168 14.36 10.73 11.88
CA VAL A 168 15.22 11.32 12.92
C VAL A 168 15.09 10.52 14.22
N ASP A 169 13.88 10.29 14.71
CA ASP A 169 13.62 9.56 15.96
C ASP A 169 14.20 8.14 15.90
N TYR A 170 14.01 7.46 14.76
CA TYR A 170 14.53 6.12 14.55
C TYR A 170 16.05 6.07 14.61
N PHE A 171 16.75 6.96 13.91
CA PHE A 171 18.21 6.96 13.88
C PHE A 171 18.84 7.54 15.15
N ASP A 172 18.18 8.46 15.84
CA ASP A 172 18.61 8.94 17.16
C ASP A 172 18.52 7.85 18.23
N PHE A 173 17.55 6.95 18.13
CA PHE A 173 17.49 5.75 18.98
C PHE A 173 18.52 4.71 18.55
N TYR A 174 18.67 4.46 17.25
CA TYR A 174 19.54 3.41 16.72
C TYR A 174 21.04 3.68 16.91
N ASN A 175 21.45 4.96 16.94
CA ASN A 175 22.85 5.37 17.11
C ASN A 175 23.27 5.53 18.59
N LYS A 176 22.37 5.28 19.54
CA LYS A 176 22.67 5.24 20.98
C LYS A 176 23.04 3.82 21.40
#